data_AF-A0A0A1YV91-F1
#
_entry.id   AF-A0A0A1YV91-F1
#
_cell.length_a   1.000
_cell.length_b   1.000
_cell.length_c   1.000
_cell.angle_alpha   90.00
_cell.angle_beta   90.00
_cell.angle_gamma   90.00
#
_symmetry.space_group_name_H-M   'P 1'
#
loop_
_entity.id
_entity.type
_entity.pdbx_description
1 polymer ?
#
loop_
_entity_poly.entity_id
_entity_poly.type
_entity_poly.pdbx_seq_one_letter_code
_entity_poly.pdbx_strand_id
1 'polypeptide(L)' 'MIERGVQCAQVWLDTPGEIPLWWELAQTRKTFPVGDCQDAFEAGFLLRIQQRLSGVSPSPNQS' A
#
# COMPACT_ATOMS: atom_id res chain seq x y z
N MET A 1 8.71 -4.12 -5.95
CA MET A 1 8.45 -2.88 -5.16
C MET A 1 6.96 -2.60 -5.01
N ILE A 2 6.16 -2.71 -6.07
CA ILE A 2 4.69 -2.64 -6.02
C ILE A 2 4.10 -3.61 -4.97
N GLU A 3 4.48 -4.89 -4.99
CA GLU A 3 3.99 -5.88 -4.02
C GLU A 3 4.30 -5.49 -2.56
N ARG A 4 5.46 -4.87 -2.31
CA ARG A 4 5.83 -4.38 -0.98
C ARG A 4 4.95 -3.22 -0.54
N GLY A 5 4.56 -2.34 -1.47
CA GLY A 5 3.57 -1.29 -1.24
C GLY A 5 2.21 -1.86 -0.88
N VAL A 6 1.73 -2.83 -1.65
CA VAL A 6 0.46 -3.54 -1.39
C VAL A 6 0.46 -4.20 -0.02
N GLN A 7 1.53 -4.93 0.31
CA GLN A 7 1.67 -5.60 1.60
C GLN A 7 1.70 -4.61 2.77
N CYS A 8 2.44 -3.52 2.64
CA CYS A 8 2.52 -2.48 3.68
C CYS A 8 1.15 -1.84 3.93
N ALA A 9 0.42 -1.48 2.87
CA ALA A 9 -0.94 -0.96 2.99
C ALA A 9 -1.91 -2.00 3.58
N GLN A 10 -1.75 -3.28 3.26
CA GLN A 10 -2.56 -4.36 3.83
C GLN A 10 -2.33 -4.48 5.34
N VAL A 11 -1.08 -4.50 5.79
CA VAL A 11 -0.75 -4.54 7.23
C VAL A 11 -1.38 -3.35 7.96
N TRP A 12 -1.28 -2.14 7.41
CA TRP A 12 -1.90 -0.95 7.98
C TRP A 12 -3.44 -1.05 8.06
N LEU A 13 -4.08 -1.61 7.04
CA LEU A 13 -5.53 -1.84 7.03
C LEU A 13 -5.98 -2.88 8.06
N ASP A 14 -5.12 -3.87 8.35
CA ASP A 14 -5.37 -4.93 9.31
C ASP A 14 -5.09 -4.51 10.77
N THR A 15 -4.44 -3.35 11.00
CA THR A 15 -4.15 -2.79 12.32
C THR A 15 -4.80 -1.41 12.57
N PRO A 16 -6.14 -1.34 12.75
CA PRO A 16 -6.82 -0.06 12.94
C PRO A 16 -6.39 0.64 14.23
N GLY A 17 -5.98 1.91 14.11
CA GLY A 17 -5.87 2.84 15.24
C GLY A 17 -4.47 3.08 15.82
N GLU A 18 -3.43 2.39 15.35
CA GLU A 18 -2.06 2.59 15.89
C GLU A 18 -1.32 3.77 15.25
N ILE A 19 -1.41 3.92 13.92
CA ILE A 19 -0.57 4.87 13.17
C ILE A 19 -1.38 5.56 12.06
N PRO A 20 -1.23 6.88 11.83
CA PRO A 20 -1.85 7.56 10.69
C PRO A 20 -1.34 7.02 9.34
N LEU A 21 -2.24 6.88 8.35
CA LEU A 21 -1.91 6.36 7.01
C LEU A 21 -0.68 7.02 6.37
N TRP A 22 -0.63 8.36 6.42
CA TRP A 22 0.45 9.12 5.79
C TRP A 22 1.82 8.86 6.46
N TRP A 23 1.83 8.55 7.75
CA TRP A 23 3.06 8.28 8.49
C TRP A 23 3.65 6.94 8.07
N GLU A 24 2.82 5.89 7.99
CA GLU A 24 3.23 4.57 7.54
C GLU A 24 3.85 4.61 6.14
N LEU A 25 3.16 5.30 5.21
CA LEU A 25 3.67 5.54 3.85
C LEU A 25 5.02 6.28 3.87
N ALA A 26 5.09 7.40 4.58
CA ALA A 26 6.26 8.27 4.56
C ALA A 26 7.49 7.64 5.21
N GLN A 27 7.32 6.83 6.25
CA GLN A 27 8.44 6.15 6.91
C GLN A 27 8.93 4.96 6.10
N THR A 28 8.02 4.10 5.65
CA THR A 28 8.39 2.90 4.90
C THR A 28 9.02 3.26 3.56
N ARG A 29 8.54 4.32 2.90
CA ARG A 29 9.16 4.83 1.66
C ARG A 29 10.65 5.16 1.80
N LYS A 30 11.06 5.75 2.92
CA LYS A 30 12.48 6.16 3.15
C LYS A 30 13.43 4.97 3.21
N THR A 31 12.91 3.75 3.39
CA THR A 31 13.72 2.52 3.42
C THR A 31 14.12 2.03 2.02
N PHE A 32 13.58 2.62 0.96
CA PHE A 32 13.87 2.25 -0.41
C PHE A 32 14.80 3.25 -1.10
N PRO A 33 15.63 2.80 -2.06
CA PRO A 33 16.42 3.68 -2.92
C PRO A 33 15.53 4.70 -3.63
N VAL A 34 15.98 5.96 -3.69
CA VAL A 34 15.29 7.04 -4.40
C VAL A 34 15.16 6.71 -5.90
N GLY A 35 14.03 7.06 -6.50
CA GLY A 35 13.69 6.79 -7.90
C GLY A 35 12.65 5.69 -8.03
N ASP A 36 12.74 4.89 -9.09
CA ASP A 36 11.72 3.90 -9.49
C ASP A 36 11.27 2.95 -8.36
N CYS A 37 12.17 2.63 -7.42
CA CYS A 37 11.83 1.79 -6.27
C CYS A 37 10.80 2.45 -5.34
N GLN A 38 10.91 3.75 -5.07
CA GLN A 38 9.96 4.51 -4.27
C GLN A 38 8.65 4.70 -5.02
N ASP A 39 8.70 5.08 -6.30
CA ASP A 39 7.49 5.28 -7.11
C ASP A 39 6.67 3.99 -7.21
N ALA A 40 7.34 2.86 -7.45
CA ALA A 40 6.70 1.55 -7.49
C ALA A 40 6.11 1.15 -6.13
N PHE A 41 6.78 1.47 -5.01
CA PHE A 41 6.24 1.24 -3.67
C PHE A 41 4.99 2.09 -3.41
N GLU A 42 5.07 3.40 -3.66
CA GLU A 42 3.96 4.35 -3.47
C GLU A 42 2.74 3.94 -4.31
N ALA A 43 2.95 3.57 -5.58
CA ALA A 43 1.89 3.10 -6.46
C ALA A 43 1.17 1.87 -5.91
N GLY A 44 1.92 0.86 -5.44
CA GLY A 44 1.34 -0.34 -4.84
C GLY A 44 0.58 -0.07 -3.55
N PHE A 45 1.12 0.81 -2.69
CA PHE A 45 0.49 1.21 -1.44
C PHE A 45 -0.84 1.93 -1.69
N LEU A 46 -0.83 2.97 -2.52
CA LEU A 46 -2.01 3.79 -2.83
C LEU A 46 -3.09 2.98 -3.57
N LEU A 47 -2.70 2.09 -4.48
CA LEU A 47 -3.63 1.19 -5.17
C LEU A 47 -4.41 0.33 -4.18
N ARG A 48 -3.73 -0.26 -3.19
CA ARG A 48 -4.38 -1.12 -2.19
C ARG A 48 -5.36 -0.34 -1.30
N ILE A 49 -5.01 0.88 -0.92
CA ILE A 49 -5.90 1.79 -0.18
C ILE A 49 -7.11 2.16 -1.04
N GLN A 50 -6.89 2.52 -2.31
CA GLN A 50 -7.97 2.83 -3.24
C GLN A 50 -8.94 1.66 -3.38
N GLN A 51 -8.46 0.43 -3.56
CA GLN A 51 -9.30 -0.78 -3.63
C GLN A 51 -10.18 -0.97 -2.38
N ARG A 52 -9.61 -0.71 -1.19
CA ARG A 52 -10.35 -0.79 0.08
C ARG A 52 -11.43 0.29 0.21
N LEU A 53 -11.16 1.50 -0.28
CA LEU A 53 -12.09 2.62 -0.26
C LEU A 53 -13.19 2.49 -1.32
N SER A 54 -12.86 1.95 -2.49
CA SER A 54 -13.82 1.73 -3.58
C SER A 54 -14.72 0.52 -3.37
N GLY A 55 -14.55 -0.24 -2.28
CA GLY A 55 -15.30 -1.48 -2.05
C GLY A 55 -15.03 -2.56 -3.10
N VAL A 56 -13.95 -2.43 -3.88
CA VAL A 56 -13.55 -3.43 -4.86
C VAL A 56 -12.85 -4.55 -4.09
N SER A 57 -13.65 -5.50 -3.60
CA SER A 57 -13.13 -6.84 -3.32
C SER A 57 -12.56 -7.37 -4.64
N PRO A 58 -11.32 -7.90 -4.68
CA PRO A 58 -10.83 -8.58 -5.87
C PRO A 58 -11.86 -9.65 -6.20
N SER A 59 -12.52 -9.48 -7.35
CA SER A 59 -13.50 -10.45 -7.82
C SER A 59 -12.77 -11.79 -7.96
N PRO A 60 -13.27 -12.90 -7.40
CA PRO A 60 -12.57 -14.18 -7.42
C PRO A 60 -12.54 -14.86 -8.80
N ASN A 61 -12.71 -14.12 -9.89
CA ASN A 61 -12.80 -14.67 -11.24
C ASN A 61 -12.06 -13.79 -12.24
N GLN A 62 -10.75 -14.03 -12.37
CA GLN A 62 -10.08 -13.96 -13.65
C GLN A 62 -9.31 -15.27 -13.80
N SER A 63 -9.99 -16.23 -14.42
CA SER A 63 -9.42 -17.45 -15.02
C SER A 63 -8.82 -17.11 -16.38
#